data_AF-A0A966RPI8-F1
#
_entry.id   AF-A0A966RPI8-F1
#
_cell.length_a   1.000
_cell.length_b   1.000
_cell.length_c   1.000
_cell.angle_alpha   90.00
_cell.angle_beta   90.00
_cell.angle_gamma   90.00
#
_symmetry.space_group_name_H-M   'P 1'
#
loop_
_entity.id
_entity.type
_entity.pdbx_description
1 polymer ?
#
loop_
_entity_poly.entity_id
_entity_poly.type
_entity_poly.pdbx_seq_one_letter_code
_entity_poly.pdbx_strand_id
1 'polypeptide(L)'
;MGQAFNIAAASGSYVLADRGTWLSFKNRADLSIVVEGDQRLFNPYGVMAVSAKKHPHVKADAADKLVRWLISSQGQAAIASYRIAGEPLFFPNAKSSN
;
A
#
# COMPACT_ATOMS: atom_id res chain seq x y z
N MET A 1 4.09 -7.73 12.10
CA MET A 1 5.12 -8.29 11.19
C MET A 1 6.54 -8.32 11.74
N GLY A 2 6.99 -7.40 12.61
CA GLY A 2 8.39 -7.39 13.10
C GLY A 2 8.88 -8.70 13.77
N GLN A 3 8.01 -9.42 14.48
CA GLN A 3 8.36 -10.74 15.03
C GLN A 3 8.63 -11.80 13.94
N ALA A 4 7.87 -11.80 12.84
CA ALA A 4 8.10 -12.74 11.74
C ALA A 4 9.47 -12.50 11.07
N PHE A 5 9.86 -11.23 10.92
CA PHE A 5 11.19 -10.86 10.46
C PHE A 5 12.30 -11.32 11.42
N ASN A 6 12.13 -11.11 12.72
CA ASN A 6 13.11 -11.55 13.71
C ASN A 6 13.29 -13.08 13.71
N ILE A 7 12.19 -13.84 13.56
CA ILE A 7 12.26 -15.30 13.45
C ILE A 7 13.02 -15.68 12.19
N ALA A 8 12.67 -15.11 11.03
CA ALA A 8 13.34 -15.39 9.76
C ALA A 8 14.84 -15.07 9.80
N ALA A 9 15.21 -13.94 10.42
CA ALA A 9 16.59 -13.54 10.63
C ALA A 9 17.34 -14.52 11.54
N ALA A 10 16.72 -14.96 12.64
CA ALA A 10 17.35 -15.88 13.59
C ALA A 10 17.48 -17.32 13.06
N SER A 11 16.56 -17.75 12.19
CA SER A 11 16.52 -19.13 11.66
C SER A 11 17.03 -19.27 10.23
N GLY A 12 17.53 -18.19 9.60
CA GLY A 12 17.99 -18.20 8.21
C GLY A 12 16.88 -18.60 7.21
N SER A 13 15.64 -18.18 7.48
CA SER A 13 14.46 -18.60 6.73
C SER A 13 13.91 -17.49 5.83
N TYR A 14 13.04 -17.85 4.90
CA TYR A 14 12.34 -16.90 4.05
C TYR A 14 11.09 -16.34 4.74
N VAL A 15 10.74 -15.09 4.43
CA VAL A 15 9.50 -14.45 4.86
C VAL A 15 8.91 -13.65 3.70
N LEU A 16 7.61 -13.82 3.44
CA LEU A 16 6.87 -12.95 2.55
C LEU A 16 6.37 -11.74 3.34
N ALA A 17 6.68 -10.54 2.86
CA ALA A 17 6.29 -9.29 3.51
C ALA A 17 6.00 -8.19 2.49
N ASP A 18 5.19 -7.21 2.90
CA ASP A 18 4.99 -6.00 2.11
C ASP A 18 6.21 -5.06 2.17
N ARG A 19 6.35 -4.23 1.13
CA ARG A 19 7.45 -3.28 1.02
C ARG A 19 7.50 -2.27 2.17
N GLY A 20 6.36 -1.81 2.66
CA GLY A 20 6.29 -0.79 3.70
C GLY A 20 6.90 -1.29 5.02
N THR A 21 6.56 -2.52 5.38
CA THR A 21 7.16 -3.19 6.53
C THR A 21 8.66 -3.39 6.34
N TRP A 22 9.11 -3.86 5.17
CA TRP A 22 10.55 -4.01 4.87
C TRP A 22 11.33 -2.70 5.01
N LEU A 23 10.82 -1.60 4.45
CA LEU A 23 11.46 -0.29 4.51
C LEU A 23 11.51 0.28 5.92
N SER A 24 10.48 -0.01 6.73
CA SER A 24 10.41 0.45 8.12
C SER A 24 11.23 -0.41 9.09
N PHE A 25 11.57 -1.64 8.71
CA PHE A 25 12.27 -2.60 9.54
C PHE A 25 13.79 -2.36 9.51
N LYS A 26 14.33 -1.91 10.65
CA LYS A 26 15.75 -1.52 10.78
C LYS A 26 16.69 -2.69 11.08
N ASN A 27 16.22 -3.73 11.78
CA ASN A 27 17.06 -4.84 12.23
C ASN A 27 17.09 -6.00 11.23
N ARG A 28 17.63 -5.77 10.03
CA ARG A 28 17.55 -6.74 8.93
C ARG A 28 18.45 -7.97 9.11
N ALA A 29 19.46 -7.90 9.98
CA ALA A 29 20.53 -8.90 10.05
C ALA A 29 21.01 -9.26 8.63
N ASP A 30 21.03 -10.55 8.28
CA ASP A 30 21.42 -11.03 6.95
C ASP A 30 20.25 -11.17 5.96
N LEU A 31 19.04 -10.74 6.34
CA LEU A 31 17.90 -10.76 5.42
C LEU A 31 18.15 -9.81 4.25
N SER A 32 17.84 -10.30 3.05
CA SER A 32 17.88 -9.53 1.81
C SER A 32 16.63 -9.83 0.98
N ILE A 33 16.30 -8.94 0.05
CA ILE A 33 15.23 -9.21 -0.91
C ILE A 33 15.75 -10.19 -1.94
N VAL A 34 15.14 -11.37 -1.98
CA VAL A 34 15.49 -12.43 -2.95
C VAL A 34 14.50 -12.52 -4.11
N VAL A 35 13.29 -11.98 -3.95
CA VAL A 35 12.23 -11.95 -4.98
C VAL A 35 11.42 -10.65 -4.84
N GLU A 36 11.26 -9.90 -5.92
CA GLU A 36 10.40 -8.72 -6.01
C GLU A 36 9.95 -8.46 -7.47
N GLY A 37 8.92 -7.63 -7.65
CA GLY A 37 8.47 -7.16 -8.98
C GLY A 37 7.55 -8.11 -9.75
N ASP A 38 7.36 -9.35 -9.28
CA ASP A 38 6.41 -10.29 -9.90
C ASP A 38 4.96 -9.78 -9.78
N GLN A 39 4.18 -9.89 -10.87
CA GLN A 39 2.77 -9.44 -10.89
C GLN A 39 1.91 -10.12 -9.83
N ARG A 40 2.24 -11.36 -9.42
CA ARG A 40 1.52 -12.09 -8.36
C ARG A 40 1.74 -11.48 -6.98
N LEU A 41 2.79 -10.68 -6.81
CA LEU A 41 3.09 -9.95 -5.57
C LEU A 41 2.44 -8.56 -5.56
N PHE A 42 1.73 -8.17 -6.63
CA PHE A 42 1.01 -6.92 -6.66
C PHE A 42 -0.15 -6.93 -5.67
N ASN A 43 -0.18 -5.94 -4.77
CA ASN A 43 -1.20 -5.77 -3.74
C ASN A 43 -2.06 -4.53 -4.07
N PRO A 44 -3.13 -4.67 -4.89
CA PRO A 44 -3.96 -3.54 -5.28
C PRO A 44 -4.81 -3.02 -4.12
N TYR A 45 -4.95 -1.70 -4.03
CA TYR A 45 -5.84 -1.05 -3.08
C TYR A 45 -7.09 -0.54 -3.79
N GLY A 46 -8.25 -0.75 -3.16
CA GLY A 46 -9.53 -0.20 -3.60
C GLY A 46 -10.13 0.73 -2.55
N VAL A 47 -10.83 1.76 -3.00
CA VAL A 47 -11.67 2.62 -2.16
C VAL A 47 -13.14 2.38 -2.51
N MET A 48 -13.99 2.19 -1.50
CA MET A 48 -15.40 1.92 -1.68
C MET A 48 -16.24 2.85 -0.81
N ALA A 49 -17.12 3.63 -1.43
CA ALA A 49 -18.09 4.44 -0.71
C ALA A 49 -19.22 3.56 -0.17
N VAL A 50 -19.57 3.73 1.11
CA VAL A 50 -20.69 3.03 1.74
C VAL A 50 -22.01 3.52 1.15
N SER A 51 -22.92 2.59 0.83
CA SER A 51 -24.19 2.92 0.18
C SER A 51 -25.11 3.73 1.09
N ALA A 52 -25.41 4.97 0.70
CA ALA A 52 -26.37 5.83 1.40
C ALA A 52 -27.81 5.29 1.36
N LYS A 53 -28.17 4.54 0.31
CA LYS A 53 -29.47 3.85 0.22
C LYS A 53 -29.67 2.85 1.35
N LYS A 54 -28.60 2.15 1.75
CA LYS A 54 -28.63 1.19 2.86
C LYS A 54 -28.34 1.85 4.21
N HIS A 55 -27.51 2.89 4.23
CA HIS A 55 -27.08 3.59 5.43
C HIS A 55 -27.27 5.11 5.27
N PRO A 56 -28.48 5.66 5.53
CA PRO A 56 -28.78 7.07 5.24
C PRO A 56 -27.95 8.09 6.04
N HIS A 57 -27.35 7.67 7.15
CA HIS A 57 -26.55 8.53 8.02
C HIS A 57 -25.10 8.72 7.55
N VAL A 58 -24.67 8.00 6.51
CA VAL A 58 -23.28 8.11 6.01
C VAL A 58 -23.08 9.44 5.30
N LYS A 59 -21.85 9.95 5.36
CA LYS A 59 -21.46 11.21 4.68
C LYS A 59 -21.17 10.94 3.20
N ALA A 60 -22.19 10.63 2.43
CA ALA A 60 -22.08 10.22 1.01
C ALA A 60 -21.27 11.22 0.17
N ASP A 61 -21.58 12.51 0.28
CA ASP A 61 -20.90 13.57 -0.47
C ASP A 61 -19.42 13.69 -0.10
N ALA A 62 -19.07 13.50 1.18
CA ALA A 62 -17.69 13.53 1.62
C ALA A 62 -16.92 12.29 1.12
N ALA A 63 -17.55 11.12 1.11
CA ALA A 63 -16.98 9.90 0.55
C ALA A 63 -16.72 10.05 -0.96
N ASP A 64 -17.68 10.59 -1.72
CA ASP A 64 -17.52 10.83 -3.16
C ASP A 64 -16.38 11.81 -3.45
N LYS A 65 -16.28 12.91 -2.68
CA LYS A 65 -15.15 13.86 -2.79
C LYS A 65 -13.80 13.18 -2.56
N LEU A 66 -13.70 12.33 -1.54
CA LEU A 66 -12.47 11.58 -1.26
C LEU A 66 -12.13 10.60 -2.40
N VAL A 67 -13.11 9.84 -2.88
CA VAL A 67 -12.91 8.88 -3.99
C VAL A 67 -12.43 9.61 -5.24
N ARG A 68 -13.09 10.71 -5.63
CA ARG A 68 -12.71 11.53 -6.78
C ARG A 68 -11.31 12.11 -6.63
N TRP A 69 -10.96 12.61 -5.44
CA TRP A 69 -9.63 13.11 -5.18
C TRP A 69 -8.58 12.00 -5.30
N LEU A 70 -8.82 10.82 -4.70
CA LEU A 70 -7.90 9.68 -4.75
C LEU A 70 -7.57 9.26 -6.18
N ILE A 71 -8.56 9.23 -7.08
CA ILE A 71 -8.37 8.84 -8.49
C ILE A 71 -7.95 10.00 -9.42
N SER A 72 -7.94 11.24 -8.93
CA SER A 72 -7.51 12.40 -9.70
C SER A 72 -6.00 12.39 -9.97
N SER A 73 -5.55 13.19 -10.94
CA SER A 73 -4.11 13.40 -11.19
C SER A 73 -3.37 13.89 -9.94
N GLN A 74 -3.98 14.76 -9.14
CA GLN A 74 -3.40 15.26 -7.90
C GLN A 74 -3.26 14.16 -6.84
N GLY A 75 -4.31 13.35 -6.64
CA GLY A 75 -4.28 12.24 -5.68
C GLY A 75 -3.28 11.16 -6.08
N GLN A 76 -3.26 10.78 -7.36
CA GLN A 76 -2.28 9.82 -7.88
C GLN A 76 -0.84 10.35 -7.78
N ALA A 77 -0.61 11.64 -8.01
CA ALA A 77 0.70 12.27 -7.80
C ALA A 77 1.12 12.27 -6.32
N ALA A 78 0.19 12.56 -5.40
CA ALA A 78 0.45 12.48 -3.97
C ALA A 78 0.85 11.05 -3.56
N ILE A 79 0.14 10.04 -4.06
CA ILE A 79 0.46 8.62 -3.84
C ILE A 79 1.86 8.27 -4.39
N ALA A 80 2.18 8.65 -5.63
CA ALA A 80 3.50 8.41 -6.24
C ALA A 80 4.64 9.11 -5.50
N SER A 81 4.36 10.27 -4.88
CA SER A 81 5.38 11.05 -4.16
C SER A 81 5.70 10.47 -2.78
N TYR A 82 4.88 9.56 -2.25
CA TYR A 82 5.06 9.03 -0.90
C TYR A 82 6.26 8.09 -0.82
N ARG A 83 7.15 8.37 0.15
CA ARG A 83 8.43 7.68 0.32
C ARG A 83 8.67 7.28 1.77
N ILE A 84 9.35 6.16 1.96
CA ILE A 84 9.93 5.75 3.24
C ILE A 84 11.43 5.59 3.03
N ALA A 85 12.24 6.27 3.84
CA ALA A 85 13.71 6.26 3.73
C ALA A 85 14.23 6.60 2.31
N GLY A 86 13.51 7.46 1.58
CA GLY A 86 13.84 7.85 0.21
C GLY A 86 13.34 6.90 -0.88
N GLU A 87 12.85 5.72 -0.54
CA GLU A 87 12.33 4.75 -1.51
C GLU A 87 10.82 4.97 -1.78
N PRO A 88 10.37 4.88 -3.04
CA PRO A 88 8.95 4.97 -3.37
C PRO A 88 8.21 3.75 -2.83
N LEU A 89 7.09 3.96 -2.13
CA LEU A 89 6.33 2.84 -1.56
C LEU A 89 5.16 2.38 -2.43
N PHE A 90 4.46 3.32 -3.07
CA PHE A 90 3.24 3.04 -3.83
C PHE A 90 3.40 3.41 -5.29
N PHE A 91 2.74 2.62 -6.14
CA PHE A 91 2.68 2.82 -7.58
C PHE A 91 1.21 3.05 -7.97
N PRO A 92 0.81 4.30 -8.27
CA PRO A 92 -0.58 4.62 -8.62
C PRO A 92 -1.02 3.89 -9.90
N ASN A 93 -2.26 3.43 -9.91
CA ASN A 93 -2.84 2.66 -11.02
C ASN A 93 -4.30 3.04 -11.34
N ALA A 94 -4.80 4.16 -10.82
CA ALA A 94 -6.14 4.61 -11.17
C ALA A 94 -6.19 4.93 -12.68
N LYS A 95 -7.14 4.32 -13.39
CA LYS A 95 -7.37 4.64 -14.79
C LYS A 95 -7.99 6.03 -14.87
N SER A 96 -7.52 6.85 -15.81
CA SER A 96 -8.21 8.10 -16.15
C SER A 96 -9.65 7.75 -16.53
N SER A 97 -10.62 8.30 -15.80
CA SER A 97 -12.02 8.26 -16.23
C SER A 97 -12.13 9.15 -17.47
N ASN A 98 -12.28 8.54 -18.65
CA ASN A 98 -12.79 9.26 -19.83
C ASN A 98 -14.24 9.70 -19.58
#